data_AF-A0A9E4ALC9-F1
#
_entry.id   AF-A0A9E4ALC9-F1
#
_cell.length_a   1.000
_cell.length_b   1.000
_cell.length_c   1.000
_cell.angle_alpha   90.00
_cell.angle_beta   90.00
_cell.angle_gamma   90.00
#
_symmetry.space_group_name_H-M   'P 1'
#
loop_
_entity.id
_entity.type
_entity.pdbx_description
1 polymer ?
#
loop_
_entity_poly.entity_id
_entity_poly.type
_entity_poly.pdbx_seq_one_letter_code
_entity_poly.pdbx_strand_id
1 'polypeptide(L)'
;MGNLDQIGKAAQKLIALCEKEKPTKTDKQKMLALHTDILSGIENLTECELCGAISEVIVTMTLAEVTAKLCKECGLKALDAGKIQKPTSRKRTRTVKTRNTGSKQATPKPNEEVEEPESPAALYTRVEEQTGIKKTDVKRLHKIVQEIATPMNLANTLTYVKREVENAKLKVDQEALEKAVEILTAA
;
A
#
# COMPACT_ATOMS: atom_id res chain seq x y z
N MET A 1 -4.62 -12.53 -24.69
CA MET A 1 -4.99 -11.31 -23.94
C MET A 1 -3.93 -11.12 -22.89
N GLY A 2 -3.38 -9.92 -22.78
CA GLY A 2 -2.30 -9.64 -21.84
C GLY A 2 -2.80 -9.40 -20.42
N ASN A 3 -1.90 -9.52 -19.44
CA ASN A 3 -2.22 -9.36 -18.02
C ASN A 3 -2.84 -7.99 -17.71
N LEU A 4 -2.37 -6.91 -18.36
CA LEU A 4 -2.91 -5.56 -18.14
C LEU A 4 -4.35 -5.42 -18.69
N ASP A 5 -4.63 -6.02 -19.85
CA ASP A 5 -5.97 -6.05 -20.43
C ASP A 5 -6.94 -6.86 -19.54
N GLN A 6 -6.48 -7.98 -18.99
CA GLN A 6 -7.27 -8.79 -18.06
C GLN A 6 -7.57 -8.04 -16.76
N ILE A 7 -6.58 -7.36 -16.17
CA ILE A 7 -6.76 -6.50 -14.99
C ILE A 7 -7.78 -5.39 -15.29
N GLY A 8 -7.64 -4.72 -16.44
CA GLY A 8 -8.55 -3.65 -16.86
C GLY A 8 -10.00 -4.14 -16.96
N LYS A 9 -10.22 -5.29 -17.60
CA LYS A 9 -11.55 -5.90 -17.72
C LYS A 9 -12.13 -6.33 -16.38
N ALA A 10 -11.31 -6.90 -15.50
CA ALA A 10 -11.75 -7.29 -14.16
C ALA A 10 -12.13 -6.07 -13.31
N ALA A 11 -11.33 -5.00 -13.37
CA ALA A 11 -11.61 -3.74 -12.68
C ALA A 11 -12.90 -3.09 -13.17
N GLN A 12 -13.15 -3.05 -14.48
CA GLN A 12 -14.40 -2.52 -15.04
C GLN A 12 -15.63 -3.31 -14.56
N LYS A 13 -15.54 -4.65 -14.54
CA LYS A 13 -16.62 -5.49 -14.00
C LYS A 13 -16.85 -5.26 -12.51
N LEU A 14 -15.78 -5.02 -11.75
CA LEU A 14 -15.87 -4.72 -10.32
C LEU A 14 -16.58 -3.38 -10.08
N ILE A 15 -16.21 -2.34 -10.82
CA ILE A 15 -16.85 -1.02 -10.77
C ILE A 15 -18.36 -1.15 -11.05
N ALA A 16 -18.73 -1.85 -12.12
CA ALA A 16 -20.13 -2.06 -12.48
C ALA A 16 -20.94 -2.82 -11.41
N LEU A 17 -20.30 -3.70 -10.62
CA LEU A 17 -20.95 -4.35 -9.48
C LEU A 17 -21.09 -3.39 -8.28
N CYS A 18 -20.12 -2.51 -8.06
CA CYS A 18 -20.12 -1.52 -6.97
C CYS A 18 -21.15 -0.40 -7.18
N GLU A 19 -21.48 -0.08 -8.44
CA GLU A 19 -22.50 0.93 -8.79
C GLU A 19 -23.95 0.46 -8.56
N LYS A 20 -24.17 -0.81 -8.22
CA LYS A 20 -25.51 -1.32 -7.89
C LYS A 20 -25.99 -0.79 -6.53
N GLU A 21 -27.20 -0.23 -6.48
CA GLU A 21 -27.80 0.29 -5.24
C GLU A 21 -27.93 -0.75 -4.12
N LYS A 22 -28.20 -2.02 -4.45
CA LYS A 22 -28.33 -3.12 -3.49
C LYS A 22 -27.60 -4.38 -3.98
N PRO A 23 -26.33 -4.58 -3.59
CA PRO A 23 -25.58 -5.76 -4.00
C PRO A 23 -26.10 -7.03 -3.29
N THR A 24 -26.34 -8.08 -4.08
CA THR A 24 -26.75 -9.39 -3.57
C THR A 24 -25.58 -10.18 -2.98
N LYS A 25 -25.85 -11.28 -2.25
CA LYS A 25 -24.80 -12.20 -1.76
C LYS A 25 -23.93 -12.73 -2.92
N THR A 26 -24.55 -13.00 -4.07
CA THR A 26 -23.87 -13.46 -5.28
C THR A 26 -23.00 -12.35 -5.89
N ASP A 27 -23.45 -11.10 -5.87
CA ASP A 27 -22.63 -9.97 -6.33
C ASP A 27 -21.38 -9.83 -5.47
N LYS A 28 -21.49 -9.95 -4.13
CA LYS A 28 -20.34 -9.92 -3.22
C LYS A 28 -19.33 -11.04 -3.50
N GLN A 29 -19.81 -12.26 -3.80
CA GLN A 29 -18.92 -13.35 -4.20
C GLN A 29 -18.21 -13.07 -5.53
N LYS A 30 -18.90 -12.48 -6.50
CA LYS A 30 -18.29 -12.06 -7.78
C LYS A 30 -17.26 -10.95 -7.59
N MET A 31 -17.53 -9.98 -6.70
CA MET A 31 -16.58 -8.93 -6.35
C MET A 31 -15.29 -9.51 -5.76
N LEU A 32 -15.40 -10.47 -4.84
CA LEU A 32 -14.25 -11.15 -4.26
C LEU A 32 -13.43 -11.91 -5.32
N ALA A 33 -14.10 -12.62 -6.23
CA ALA A 33 -13.42 -13.32 -7.32
C ALA A 33 -12.67 -12.35 -8.24
N LEU A 34 -13.32 -11.24 -8.64
CA LEU A 34 -12.69 -10.21 -9.48
C LEU A 34 -11.51 -9.53 -8.77
N HIS A 35 -11.60 -9.33 -7.46
CA HIS A 35 -10.50 -8.80 -6.67
C HIS A 35 -9.29 -9.75 -6.67
N THR A 36 -9.53 -11.05 -6.48
CA THR A 36 -8.47 -12.07 -6.59
C THR A 36 -7.85 -12.08 -7.99
N ASP A 37 -8.66 -12.02 -9.05
CA ASP A 37 -8.18 -11.99 -10.44
C ASP A 37 -7.29 -10.76 -10.70
N ILE A 38 -7.65 -9.59 -10.16
CA ILE A 38 -6.83 -8.37 -10.27
C ILE A 38 -5.49 -8.56 -9.56
N LEU A 39 -5.50 -9.08 -8.32
CA LEU A 39 -4.27 -9.30 -7.55
C LEU A 39 -3.33 -10.28 -8.25
N SER A 40 -3.85 -11.43 -8.68
CA SER A 40 -3.06 -12.41 -9.43
C SER A 40 -2.52 -11.84 -10.74
N GLY A 41 -3.28 -10.97 -11.41
CA GLY A 41 -2.79 -10.24 -12.58
C GLY A 41 -1.59 -9.35 -12.24
N ILE A 42 -1.67 -8.59 -11.14
CA ILE A 42 -0.63 -7.64 -10.70
C ILE A 42 0.66 -8.38 -10.32
N GLU A 43 0.57 -9.52 -9.63
CA GLU A 43 1.75 -10.31 -9.24
C GLU A 43 2.59 -10.78 -10.42
N ASN A 44 1.97 -10.95 -11.59
CA ASN A 44 2.64 -11.37 -12.81
C ASN A 44 3.18 -10.20 -13.65
N LEU A 45 3.00 -8.96 -13.19
CA LEU A 45 3.55 -7.78 -13.87
C LEU A 45 5.01 -7.58 -13.49
N THR A 46 5.83 -7.34 -14.51
CA THR A 46 7.25 -7.05 -14.33
C THR A 46 7.56 -5.61 -14.71
N GLU A 47 8.44 -4.98 -13.92
CA GLU A 47 8.91 -3.63 -14.16
C GLU A 47 10.17 -3.63 -15.02
N CYS A 48 10.33 -2.60 -15.85
CA CYS A 48 11.59 -2.33 -16.53
C CYS A 48 12.62 -1.75 -15.55
N GLU A 49 13.82 -2.32 -15.51
CA GLU A 49 14.91 -1.87 -14.64
C GLU A 49 15.47 -0.48 -14.99
N LEU A 50 15.17 0.07 -16.18
CA LEU A 50 15.65 1.39 -16.59
C LEU A 50 14.62 2.49 -16.34
N CYS A 51 13.41 2.35 -16.87
CA CYS A 51 12.39 3.40 -16.77
C CYS A 51 11.36 3.16 -15.67
N GLY A 52 11.36 1.97 -15.04
CA GLY A 52 10.35 1.58 -14.06
C GLY A 52 8.95 1.37 -14.65
N ALA A 53 8.80 1.41 -15.97
CA ALA A 53 7.51 1.14 -16.61
C ALA A 53 7.16 -0.34 -16.46
N ILE A 54 5.91 -0.60 -16.09
CA ILE A 54 5.34 -1.93 -16.11
C ILE A 54 4.93 -2.24 -17.55
N SER A 55 5.40 -3.38 -18.07
CA SER A 55 5.04 -3.83 -19.41
C SER A 55 4.78 -5.33 -19.38
N GLU A 56 3.89 -5.79 -20.26
CA GLU A 56 3.65 -7.23 -20.44
C GLU A 56 4.83 -7.93 -21.10
N VAL A 57 5.62 -7.17 -21.88
CA VAL A 57 6.79 -7.68 -22.59
C VAL A 57 8.03 -7.03 -22.00
N ILE A 58 8.56 -7.69 -20.97
CA ILE A 58 9.87 -7.40 -20.41
C ILE A 58 10.82 -8.51 -20.83
N VAL A 59 11.93 -8.14 -21.46
CA VAL A 59 12.95 -9.07 -21.93
C VAL A 59 14.22 -8.89 -21.11
N THR A 60 14.82 -10.00 -20.70
CA THR A 60 16.17 -9.99 -20.10
C THR A 60 17.19 -9.88 -21.22
N MET A 61 17.97 -8.81 -21.23
CA MET A 61 19.00 -8.57 -22.25
C MET A 61 20.37 -8.36 -21.59
N THR A 62 21.42 -8.87 -22.25
CA THR A 62 22.81 -8.69 -21.81
C THR A 62 23.60 -7.96 -22.90
N LEU A 63 24.19 -6.81 -22.56
CA LEU A 63 25.06 -6.03 -23.43
C LEU A 63 26.25 -5.52 -22.63
N ALA A 64 27.47 -5.67 -23.16
CA ALA A 64 28.71 -5.20 -22.52
C ALA A 64 28.78 -5.61 -21.03
N GLU A 65 28.58 -6.90 -20.74
CA GLU A 65 28.60 -7.51 -19.39
C GLU A 65 27.49 -7.06 -18.43
N VAL A 66 26.58 -6.18 -18.87
CA VAL A 66 25.43 -5.75 -18.08
C VAL A 66 24.20 -6.52 -18.49
N THR A 67 23.56 -7.22 -17.55
CA THR A 67 22.25 -7.85 -17.73
C THR A 67 21.15 -7.00 -17.08
N ALA A 68 20.04 -6.79 -17.79
CA ALA A 68 18.88 -6.06 -17.28
C ALA A 68 17.56 -6.56 -17.89
N LYS A 69 16.47 -6.43 -17.12
CA LYS A 69 15.09 -6.60 -17.58
C LYS A 69 14.55 -5.31 -18.19
N LEU A 70 14.27 -5.31 -19.49
CA LEU A 70 13.95 -4.13 -20.27
C LEU A 70 12.58 -4.21 -20.93
N CYS A 71 11.83 -3.11 -20.91
CA CYS A 71 10.69 -2.95 -21.80
C CYS A 71 11.17 -2.71 -23.23
N LYS A 72 10.26 -2.84 -24.20
CA LYS A 72 10.52 -2.62 -25.63
C LYS A 72 11.33 -1.35 -25.92
N GLU A 73 10.88 -0.20 -25.42
CA GLU A 73 11.52 1.10 -25.68
C GLU A 73 12.94 1.19 -25.11
N CYS A 74 13.14 0.67 -23.90
CA CYS A 74 14.44 0.64 -23.26
C CYS A 74 15.39 -0.37 -23.90
N GLY A 75 14.86 -1.50 -24.37
CA GLY A 75 15.61 -2.52 -25.11
C GLY A 75 16.15 -1.96 -26.43
N LEU A 76 15.28 -1.30 -27.22
CA LEU A 76 15.68 -0.68 -28.50
C LEU A 76 16.76 0.38 -28.29
N LYS A 77 16.58 1.29 -27.33
CA LYS A 77 17.59 2.31 -27.01
C LYS A 77 18.94 1.71 -26.59
N ALA A 78 18.92 0.61 -25.84
CA ALA A 78 20.14 -0.07 -25.42
C ALA A 78 20.85 -0.77 -26.59
N LEU A 79 20.08 -1.33 -27.54
CA LEU A 79 20.61 -1.90 -28.78
C LEU A 79 21.24 -0.81 -29.66
N ASP A 80 20.54 0.30 -29.88
CA ASP A 80 21.04 1.43 -30.68
C ASP A 80 22.32 2.03 -30.09
N ALA A 81 22.39 2.13 -28.75
CA ALA A 81 23.57 2.64 -28.05
C ALA A 81 24.69 1.60 -27.87
N GLY A 82 24.45 0.32 -28.17
CA GLY A 82 25.37 -0.79 -27.93
C GLY A 82 25.69 -1.04 -26.45
N LYS A 83 24.94 -0.44 -25.51
CA LYS A 83 25.17 -0.56 -24.06
C LYS A 83 23.91 -0.31 -23.26
N ILE A 84 23.81 -0.96 -22.10
CA ILE A 84 22.75 -0.72 -21.13
C ILE A 84 23.20 0.35 -20.13
N GLN A 85 22.68 1.57 -20.26
CA GLN A 85 22.90 2.63 -19.28
C GLN A 85 21.91 2.50 -18.12
N LYS A 86 22.28 1.76 -17.07
CA LYS A 86 21.49 1.73 -15.84
C LYS A 86 21.42 3.15 -15.26
N PRO A 87 20.22 3.69 -14.95
CA PRO A 87 20.14 4.96 -14.25
C PRO A 87 20.89 4.82 -12.92
N THR A 88 21.73 5.79 -12.59
CA THR A 88 22.28 5.91 -11.24
C THR A 88 21.10 5.94 -10.28
N SER A 89 21.16 5.10 -9.25
CA SER A 89 20.02 4.84 -8.37
C SER A 89 19.51 6.13 -7.75
N ARG A 90 18.46 6.72 -8.34
CA ARG A 90 17.53 7.51 -7.54
C ARG A 90 16.96 6.51 -6.56
N LYS A 91 17.40 6.65 -5.31
CA LYS A 91 16.99 5.90 -4.14
C LYS A 91 15.46 5.98 -4.02
N ARG A 92 14.74 5.18 -4.81
CA ARG A 92 13.34 4.87 -4.55
C ARG A 92 13.38 3.99 -3.30
N THR A 93 12.92 4.54 -2.19
CA THR A 93 12.68 3.84 -0.95
C THR A 93 11.66 2.72 -1.20
N ARG A 94 12.12 1.58 -1.71
CA ARG A 94 11.37 0.33 -1.68
C ARG A 94 11.56 -0.27 -0.30
N THR A 95 10.63 0.00 0.60
CA THR A 95 10.48 -0.81 1.81
C THR A 95 9.78 -2.10 1.41
N VAL A 96 10.53 -3.07 0.90
CA VAL A 96 10.12 -4.48 0.90
C VAL A 96 11.04 -5.16 1.91
N LYS A 97 10.62 -5.19 3.18
CA LYS A 97 11.31 -5.96 4.21
C LYS A 97 10.65 -7.34 4.29
N THR A 98 11.03 -8.23 3.39
CA THR A 98 10.85 -9.67 3.60
C THR A 98 11.82 -10.08 4.71
N ARG A 99 11.25 -10.49 5.85
CA ARG A 99 11.96 -10.91 7.05
C ARG A 99 12.60 -12.28 6.80
N ASN A 100 13.91 -12.41 6.95
CA ASN A 100 14.54 -13.64 7.48
C ASN A 100 15.99 -13.39 7.95
N THR A 101 16.17 -13.60 9.25
CA THR A 101 17.32 -14.15 9.99
C THR A 101 18.76 -13.78 9.61
N GLY A 102 19.52 -13.21 10.57
CA GLY A 102 20.98 -13.38 10.63
C GLY A 102 21.78 -12.24 11.27
N SER A 103 22.08 -12.39 12.58
CA SER A 103 23.28 -11.96 13.32
C SER A 103 23.96 -10.58 13.14
N LYS A 104 24.25 -10.01 14.31
CA LYS A 104 25.48 -9.30 14.75
C LYS A 104 25.57 -7.76 14.65
N GLN A 105 26.13 -7.25 15.74
CA GLN A 105 26.35 -5.86 16.14
C GLN A 105 27.24 -5.07 15.18
N ALA A 106 26.92 -3.78 15.01
CA ALA A 106 27.89 -2.68 15.02
C ALA A 106 27.16 -1.34 15.24
N THR A 107 27.48 -0.65 16.33
CA THR A 107 27.29 0.79 16.56
C THR A 107 28.58 1.55 16.13
N PRO A 108 28.68 2.90 16.13
CA PRO A 108 27.68 3.98 16.30
C PRO A 108 27.79 5.23 15.36
N LYS A 109 26.71 6.08 15.40
CA LYS A 109 26.61 7.57 15.28
C LYS A 109 26.63 8.27 13.89
N PRO A 110 26.09 9.52 13.74
CA PRO A 110 25.43 10.41 14.73
C PRO A 110 24.06 11.01 14.32
N ASN A 111 23.23 11.31 15.34
CA ASN A 111 22.12 12.28 15.41
C ASN A 111 21.26 12.55 14.17
N GLU A 112 20.17 11.79 14.05
CA GLU A 112 18.84 12.35 13.80
C GLU A 112 17.94 11.80 14.90
N GLU A 113 17.18 12.65 15.57
CA GLU A 113 16.20 12.26 16.58
C GLU A 113 15.19 11.30 15.96
N VAL A 114 15.46 10.01 16.08
CA VAL A 114 14.46 8.97 15.90
C VAL A 114 13.65 8.98 17.19
N GLU A 115 12.50 9.66 17.16
CA GLU A 115 11.47 9.40 18.16
C GLU A 115 11.25 7.88 18.17
N GLU A 116 11.55 7.25 19.31
CA GLU A 116 11.22 5.85 19.54
C GLU A 116 9.74 5.66 19.17
N PRO A 117 9.34 4.59 18.46
CA PRO A 117 7.94 4.36 18.18
C PRO A 117 7.20 4.37 19.51
N GLU A 118 6.35 5.38 19.71
CA GLU A 118 5.62 5.58 20.96
C GLU A 118 4.96 4.24 21.30
N SER A 119 5.17 3.75 22.52
CA SER A 119 4.53 2.50 22.93
C SER A 119 3.02 2.65 22.74
N PRO A 120 2.28 1.61 22.29
CA PRO A 120 0.84 1.71 22.08
C PRO A 120 0.08 2.24 23.31
N ALA A 121 0.60 1.97 24.51
CA ALA A 121 0.06 2.48 25.77
C ALA A 121 0.22 4.01 25.93
N ALA A 122 1.34 4.57 25.47
CA ALA A 122 1.57 6.02 25.45
C ALA A 122 0.67 6.70 24.42
N LEU A 123 0.57 6.14 23.20
CA LEU A 123 -0.33 6.61 22.15
C LEU A 123 -1.79 6.66 22.62
N TYR A 124 -2.28 5.60 23.27
CA TYR A 124 -3.66 5.56 23.76
C TYR A 124 -3.93 6.58 24.87
N THR A 125 -2.92 6.86 25.70
CA THR A 125 -3.02 7.88 26.75
C THR A 125 -3.05 9.27 26.15
N ARG A 126 -2.19 9.54 25.15
CA ARG A 126 -2.17 10.80 24.40
C ARG A 126 -3.49 11.08 23.68
N VAL A 127 -4.07 10.07 23.02
CA VAL A 127 -5.37 10.23 22.35
C VAL A 127 -6.49 10.48 23.38
N GLU A 128 -6.50 9.76 24.50
CA GLU A 128 -7.48 9.99 25.58
C GLU A 128 -7.39 11.42 26.14
N GLU A 129 -6.18 11.92 26.41
CA GLU A 129 -5.95 13.29 26.90
C GLU A 129 -6.37 14.37 25.90
N GLN A 130 -6.16 14.13 24.60
CA GLN A 130 -6.44 15.13 23.56
C GLN A 130 -7.88 15.12 23.04
N THR A 131 -8.58 13.98 23.15
CA THR A 131 -9.91 13.79 22.55
C THR A 131 -11.01 13.46 23.57
N GLY A 132 -10.65 13.14 24.81
CA GLY A 132 -11.61 12.71 25.84
C GLY A 132 -12.19 11.31 25.61
N ILE A 133 -11.74 10.59 24.57
CA ILE A 133 -12.21 9.24 24.26
C ILE A 133 -11.58 8.25 25.24
N LYS A 134 -12.41 7.39 25.84
CA LYS A 134 -11.95 6.35 26.77
C LYS A 134 -10.88 5.46 26.09
N LYS A 135 -9.81 5.14 26.81
CA LYS A 135 -8.76 4.20 26.37
C LYS A 135 -9.26 2.91 25.72
N THR A 136 -10.38 2.36 26.18
CA THR A 136 -11.00 1.15 25.60
C THR A 136 -11.50 1.37 24.18
N ASP A 137 -12.05 2.54 23.90
CA ASP A 137 -12.59 2.90 22.59
C ASP A 137 -11.47 3.34 21.66
N VAL A 138 -10.44 4.02 22.17
CA VAL A 138 -9.21 4.32 21.41
C VAL A 138 -8.53 3.03 20.91
N LYS A 139 -8.44 1.99 21.75
CA LYS A 139 -7.91 0.67 21.34
C LYS A 139 -8.71 0.06 20.19
N ARG A 140 -10.04 0.19 20.21
CA ARG A 140 -10.92 -0.30 19.15
C ARG A 140 -10.73 0.49 17.86
N LEU A 141 -10.65 1.82 17.96
CA LEU A 141 -10.36 2.71 16.83
C LEU A 141 -9.00 2.40 16.20
N HIS A 142 -7.96 2.22 17.01
CA HIS A 142 -6.63 1.89 16.50
C HIS A 142 -6.62 0.56 15.76
N LYS A 143 -7.36 -0.45 16.25
CA LYS A 143 -7.52 -1.73 15.53
C LYS A 143 -8.21 -1.53 14.18
N ILE A 144 -9.29 -0.75 14.13
CA ILE A 144 -9.98 -0.42 12.87
C ILE A 144 -9.02 0.26 11.89
N VAL A 145 -8.21 1.21 12.37
CA VAL A 145 -7.19 1.91 11.55
C VAL A 145 -6.11 0.96 11.04
N GLN A 146 -5.63 0.02 11.87
CA GLN A 146 -4.63 -0.98 11.47
C GLN A 146 -5.16 -1.99 10.43
N GLU A 147 -6.47 -2.22 10.37
CA GLU A 147 -7.10 -3.09 9.38
C GLU A 147 -7.26 -2.41 8.00
N ILE A 148 -7.04 -1.09 7.91
CA ILE A 148 -7.09 -0.35 6.65
C ILE A 148 -5.84 -0.65 5.82
N ALA A 149 -6.06 -1.14 4.60
CA ALA A 149 -4.98 -1.32 3.63
C ALA A 149 -4.37 0.05 3.25
N THR A 150 -3.06 0.21 3.45
CA THR A 150 -2.32 1.39 2.97
C THR A 150 -2.07 1.26 1.46
N PRO A 151 -2.06 2.38 0.69
CA PRO A 151 -2.12 3.79 1.09
C PRO A 151 -3.52 4.40 0.91
N MET A 152 -4.34 4.42 1.97
CA MET A 152 -5.62 5.14 1.99
C MET A 152 -5.39 6.58 2.46
N ASN A 153 -5.95 7.57 1.74
CA ASN A 153 -5.83 8.98 2.14
C ASN A 153 -6.66 9.27 3.41
N LEU A 154 -6.32 10.32 4.15
CA LEU A 154 -6.96 10.65 5.44
C LEU A 154 -8.49 10.83 5.32
N ALA A 155 -8.99 11.47 4.27
CA ALA A 155 -10.42 11.69 4.08
C ALA A 155 -11.21 10.38 3.90
N ASN A 156 -10.65 9.45 3.13
CA ASN A 156 -11.22 8.13 2.91
C ASN A 156 -11.11 7.28 4.18
N THR A 157 -9.97 7.35 4.89
CA THR A 157 -9.78 6.70 6.20
C THR A 157 -10.80 7.19 7.22
N LEU A 158 -11.03 8.50 7.34
CA LEU A 158 -12.07 9.06 8.20
C LEU A 158 -13.46 8.56 7.83
N THR A 159 -13.79 8.53 6.54
CA THR A 159 -15.09 8.04 6.05
C THR A 159 -15.30 6.56 6.41
N TYR A 160 -14.26 5.73 6.25
CA TYR A 160 -14.29 4.32 6.61
C TYR A 160 -14.43 4.13 8.11
N VAL A 161 -13.60 4.79 8.91
CA VAL A 161 -13.64 4.70 10.37
C VAL A 161 -14.99 5.18 10.92
N LYS A 162 -15.58 6.26 10.37
CA LYS A 162 -16.94 6.71 10.75
C LYS A 162 -17.97 5.61 10.58
N ARG A 163 -17.98 4.92 9.44
CA ARG A 163 -18.91 3.80 9.19
C ARG A 163 -18.67 2.63 10.15
N GLU A 164 -17.41 2.31 10.45
CA GLU A 164 -17.09 1.23 11.39
C GLU A 164 -17.47 1.57 12.85
N VAL A 165 -17.32 2.83 13.25
CA VAL A 165 -17.76 3.34 14.57
C VAL A 165 -19.29 3.26 14.70
N GLU A 166 -20.02 3.65 13.65
CA GLU A 166 -21.48 3.51 13.58
C GLU A 166 -21.92 2.04 13.65
N ASN A 167 -21.27 1.16 12.89
CA ASN A 167 -21.51 -0.29 12.91
C ASN A 167 -21.26 -0.88 14.31
N ALA A 168 -20.20 -0.42 14.99
CA ALA A 168 -19.81 -0.85 16.33
C ALA A 168 -20.64 -0.18 17.45
N LYS A 169 -21.57 0.73 17.11
CA LYS A 169 -22.39 1.51 18.06
C LYS A 169 -21.57 2.24 19.12
N LEU A 170 -20.37 2.69 18.76
CA LEU A 170 -19.51 3.46 19.64
C LEU A 170 -20.05 4.89 19.75
N LYS A 171 -20.20 5.38 20.99
CA LYS A 171 -20.64 6.76 21.26
C LYS A 171 -19.41 7.66 21.35
N VAL A 172 -18.96 8.14 20.20
CA VAL A 172 -17.81 9.03 20.07
C VAL A 172 -18.25 10.28 19.31
N ASP A 173 -17.92 11.46 19.84
CA ASP A 173 -18.21 12.72 19.17
C ASP A 173 -17.41 12.86 17.87
N GLN A 174 -18.01 13.47 16.84
CA GLN A 174 -17.42 13.52 15.52
C GLN A 174 -16.09 14.28 15.47
N GLU A 175 -15.98 15.40 16.18
CA GLU A 175 -14.73 16.20 16.26
C GLU A 175 -13.63 15.45 17.02
N ALA A 176 -14.00 14.67 18.05
CA ALA A 176 -13.07 13.84 18.81
C ALA A 176 -12.57 12.66 17.96
N LEU A 177 -13.45 12.08 17.14
CA LEU A 177 -13.11 10.99 16.24
C LEU A 177 -12.12 11.43 15.15
N GLU A 178 -12.34 12.59 14.54
CA GLU A 178 -11.46 13.13 13.49
C GLU A 178 -10.03 13.34 14.01
N LYS A 179 -9.89 13.99 15.17
CA LYS A 179 -8.59 14.18 15.84
C LYS A 179 -7.93 12.86 16.24
N ALA A 180 -8.71 11.89 16.73
CA ALA A 180 -8.18 10.58 17.10
C ALA A 180 -7.61 9.83 15.89
N VAL A 181 -8.30 9.85 14.76
CA VAL A 181 -7.84 9.17 13.53
C VAL A 181 -6.60 9.85 12.94
N GLU A 182 -6.50 11.18 12.99
CA GLU A 182 -5.28 11.90 12.60
C GLU A 182 -4.07 11.45 13.41
N ILE A 183 -4.20 11.37 14.74
CA ILE A 183 -3.11 10.93 15.62
C ILE A 183 -2.76 9.45 15.35
N LEU A 184 -3.77 8.59 15.19
CA LEU A 184 -3.57 7.14 15.00
C LEU A 184 -3.05 6.76 13.62
N THR A 185 -3.20 7.61 12.60
CA THR A 185 -2.66 7.38 11.25
C THR A 185 -1.28 7.99 11.05
N ALA A 186 -0.88 8.92 11.92
CA ALA A 186 0.46 9.52 11.94
C ALA A 186 1.48 8.73 12.78
N ALA A 187 1.01 7.80 13.63
CA ALA A 187 1.82 6.91 14.47
C ALA A 187 2.22 5.62 13.75
#